data_AF-A0A9P7VN02-F1
#
_entry.id   AF-A0A9P7VN02-F1
#
_cell.length_a   1.000
_cell.length_b   1.000
_cell.length_c   1.000
_cell.angle_alpha   90.00
_cell.angle_beta   90.00
_cell.angle_gamma   90.00
#
_symmetry.space_group_name_H-M   'P 1'
#
loop_
_entity.id
_entity.type
_entity.pdbx_description
1 polymer ?
#
loop_
_entity_poly.entity_id
_entity_poly.type
_entity_poly.pdbx_seq_one_letter_code
_entity_poly.pdbx_strand_id
1 'polypeptide(L)'
;MYNSSRVWSPPPPSYRTVRNEEAGLSDERTPLKPLATRGKRLATLKVLAFIFVVALLAFHLVSDYTNTNRTDVQDRIRRREDMERAKRIEGEELRRKLAHQQEDKKRRLAYEEEDKRRKVEREREERTIQARLVAVARREDAVWAKEDAILADEERRKRAELVWWDLTSEKRCLGYEKRMYHAELLNVPASEDAHGWCMKTSIDIHGITYDHPELCTSELIDGAVKTIGHWTVSSNEPTCKTWWGDHKKKDCFGAHKRRVEAKLFNHQEPWDNWAEMCFSTPSEFAWQKFDHPDTCENKGRDGIVGSWFIEVDESECP
;
A
#
# COMPACT_ATOMS: atom_id res chain seq x y z
N MET A 1 18.70 -8.37 -0.90
CA MET A 1 18.02 -9.62 -1.31
C MET A 1 16.88 -9.27 -2.26
N TYR A 2 17.14 -9.42 -3.55
CA TYR A 2 16.12 -9.33 -4.60
C TYR A 2 15.40 -10.69 -4.67
N ASN A 3 14.07 -10.71 -4.69
CA ASN A 3 13.41 -11.65 -5.59
C ASN A 3 12.02 -11.18 -6.01
N SER A 4 11.89 -11.04 -7.33
CA SER A 4 10.68 -10.75 -8.07
C SER A 4 10.00 -12.08 -8.37
N SER A 5 8.67 -12.16 -8.25
CA SER A 5 7.92 -13.34 -8.69
C SER A 5 6.70 -12.89 -9.49
N ARG A 6 6.87 -12.92 -10.81
CA ARG A 6 5.80 -12.92 -11.82
C ARG A 6 5.39 -14.37 -12.08
N VAL A 7 4.09 -14.65 -12.17
CA VAL A 7 3.52 -15.87 -12.77
C VAL A 7 2.25 -15.43 -13.52
N TRP A 8 2.33 -15.25 -14.85
CA TRP A 8 2.04 -16.21 -15.94
C TRP A 8 0.54 -16.41 -16.19
N SER A 9 0.08 -15.83 -17.32
CA SER A 9 -1.23 -16.03 -17.92
C SER A 9 -1.18 -17.14 -18.98
N PRO A 10 -2.27 -17.89 -19.22
CA PRO A 10 -2.31 -18.98 -20.20
C PRO A 10 -2.57 -18.50 -21.64
N PRO A 11 -2.16 -19.27 -22.68
CA PRO A 11 -2.37 -18.95 -24.09
C PRO A 11 -3.72 -19.48 -24.63
N PRO A 12 -4.16 -19.01 -25.83
CA PRO A 12 -5.44 -19.39 -26.43
C PRO A 12 -5.36 -20.70 -27.26
N PRO A 13 -6.50 -21.35 -27.57
CA PRO A 13 -6.52 -22.63 -28.29
C PRO A 13 -6.36 -22.50 -29.81
N SER A 14 -5.68 -23.51 -30.34
CA SER A 14 -5.34 -23.77 -31.74
C SER A 14 -6.51 -24.34 -32.55
N TYR A 15 -6.71 -23.87 -33.77
CA TYR A 15 -7.54 -24.53 -34.78
C TYR A 15 -6.82 -25.75 -35.35
N ARG A 16 -7.55 -26.84 -35.62
CA ARG A 16 -7.07 -28.03 -36.35
C ARG A 16 -8.05 -28.37 -37.47
N THR A 17 -7.55 -28.36 -38.69
CA THR A 17 -8.18 -28.94 -39.89
C THR A 17 -7.82 -30.43 -39.97
N VAL A 18 -8.78 -31.28 -40.34
CA VAL A 18 -8.53 -32.66 -40.78
C VAL A 18 -9.36 -32.95 -42.03
N ARG A 19 -8.74 -33.74 -42.90
CA ARG A 19 -8.98 -33.99 -44.32
C ARG A 19 -9.24 -35.49 -44.51
N ASN A 20 -10.09 -35.82 -45.48
CA ASN A 20 -10.12 -37.00 -46.38
C ASN A 20 -10.56 -38.41 -45.95
N GLU A 21 -11.18 -39.06 -46.96
CA GLU A 21 -11.23 -40.49 -47.35
C GLU A 21 -12.18 -41.39 -46.53
N GLU A 22 -13.01 -42.28 -47.08
CA GLU A 22 -12.84 -43.39 -48.06
C GLU A 22 -14.21 -43.69 -48.77
N ALA A 23 -14.33 -44.03 -50.06
CA ALA A 23 -14.01 -45.26 -50.82
C ALA A 23 -14.95 -46.48 -50.59
N GLY A 24 -15.34 -47.13 -51.71
CA GLY A 24 -16.07 -48.43 -51.80
C GLY A 24 -17.36 -48.31 -52.62
N LEU A 25 -17.48 -48.63 -53.92
CA LEU A 25 -17.08 -49.79 -54.75
C LEU A 25 -17.83 -51.09 -54.39
N SER A 26 -18.85 -51.45 -55.17
CA SER A 26 -19.19 -52.86 -55.46
C SER A 26 -19.85 -52.99 -56.85
N ASP A 27 -19.33 -53.94 -57.61
CA ASP A 27 -19.60 -54.37 -58.99
C ASP A 27 -20.26 -55.76 -58.90
N GLU A 28 -21.20 -56.12 -59.81
CA GLU A 28 -21.45 -57.54 -60.13
C GLU A 28 -22.23 -57.74 -61.44
N ARG A 29 -21.51 -58.22 -62.46
CA ARG A 29 -21.99 -58.96 -63.64
C ARG A 29 -22.33 -60.39 -63.24
N THR A 30 -23.29 -61.08 -63.92
CA THR A 30 -23.09 -62.40 -64.62
C THR A 30 -24.41 -63.03 -65.17
N PRO A 31 -24.38 -64.07 -66.05
CA PRO A 31 -25.27 -64.20 -67.22
C PRO A 31 -25.99 -65.58 -67.38
N LEU A 32 -26.71 -65.74 -68.52
CA LEU A 32 -26.96 -66.95 -69.36
C LEU A 32 -27.27 -68.33 -68.69
N LYS A 33 -28.40 -68.97 -69.08
CA LYS A 33 -28.47 -70.23 -69.91
C LYS A 33 -29.89 -70.89 -69.97
N PRO A 34 -30.14 -71.85 -70.90
CA PRO A 34 -31.44 -72.12 -71.56
C PRO A 34 -32.06 -73.50 -71.26
N LEU A 35 -33.25 -73.81 -71.84
CA LEU A 35 -33.72 -75.10 -72.44
C LEU A 35 -35.23 -74.99 -72.77
N ALA A 36 -35.72 -75.02 -74.03
CA ALA A 36 -36.00 -76.15 -74.94
C ALA A 36 -37.34 -76.91 -74.70
N THR A 37 -38.27 -76.87 -75.68
CA THR A 37 -39.00 -77.97 -76.38
C THR A 37 -40.20 -77.40 -77.21
N ARG A 38 -40.26 -77.57 -78.54
CA ARG A 38 -40.89 -78.65 -79.38
C ARG A 38 -42.44 -78.56 -79.40
N GLY A 39 -43.20 -78.42 -80.50
CA GLY A 39 -42.99 -78.28 -81.95
C GLY A 39 -44.32 -78.34 -82.75
N LYS A 40 -44.24 -78.16 -84.09
CA LYS A 40 -45.28 -78.33 -85.16
C LYS A 40 -46.37 -77.22 -85.20
N ARG A 41 -46.80 -76.60 -86.31
CA ARG A 41 -46.97 -77.01 -87.73
C ARG A 41 -46.73 -75.81 -88.67
N LEU A 42 -46.20 -76.12 -89.85
CA LEU A 42 -45.65 -75.25 -90.88
C LEU A 42 -46.69 -75.11 -92.02
N ALA A 43 -47.24 -73.91 -92.29
CA ALA A 43 -47.81 -73.49 -93.61
C ALA A 43 -48.53 -72.11 -93.62
N THR A 44 -48.77 -71.44 -92.49
CA THR A 44 -49.49 -70.13 -92.41
C THR A 44 -48.59 -68.94 -92.01
N LEU A 45 -47.27 -69.03 -92.24
CA LEU A 45 -46.26 -68.12 -91.67
C LEU A 45 -45.99 -66.83 -92.48
N LYS A 46 -46.40 -66.75 -93.77
CA LYS A 46 -46.06 -65.60 -94.62
C LYS A 46 -47.00 -64.39 -94.46
N VAL A 47 -48.27 -64.61 -94.10
CA VAL A 47 -49.23 -63.51 -93.89
C VAL A 47 -49.11 -62.93 -92.47
N LEU A 48 -48.90 -63.78 -91.46
CA LEU A 48 -48.67 -63.34 -90.09
C LEU A 48 -47.31 -62.64 -89.91
N ALA A 49 -46.25 -63.06 -90.61
CA ALA A 49 -44.97 -62.35 -90.59
C ALA A 49 -45.09 -60.93 -91.14
N PHE A 50 -45.90 -60.72 -92.18
CA PHE A 50 -46.12 -59.38 -92.73
C PHE A 50 -46.92 -58.49 -91.76
N ILE A 51 -47.96 -59.04 -91.11
CA ILE A 51 -48.71 -58.32 -90.06
C ILE A 51 -47.81 -58.02 -88.86
N PHE A 52 -46.92 -58.93 -88.46
CA PHE A 52 -45.99 -58.73 -87.35
C PHE A 52 -44.93 -57.68 -87.68
N VAL A 53 -44.43 -57.63 -88.92
CA VAL A 53 -43.49 -56.59 -89.39
C VAL A 53 -44.18 -55.22 -89.43
N VAL A 54 -45.41 -55.14 -89.93
CA VAL A 54 -46.19 -53.89 -89.92
C VAL A 54 -46.53 -53.46 -88.49
N ALA A 55 -46.89 -54.38 -87.60
CA ALA A 55 -47.17 -54.10 -86.19
C ALA A 55 -45.91 -53.67 -85.41
N LEU A 56 -44.75 -54.28 -85.69
CA LEU A 56 -43.47 -53.87 -85.09
C LEU A 56 -43.04 -52.50 -85.61
N LEU A 57 -43.19 -52.21 -86.92
CA LEU A 57 -42.91 -50.89 -87.47
C LEU A 57 -43.85 -49.83 -86.88
N ALA A 58 -45.15 -50.12 -86.75
CA ALA A 58 -46.11 -49.24 -86.10
C ALA A 58 -45.78 -49.04 -84.60
N PHE A 59 -45.35 -50.09 -83.90
CA PHE A 59 -44.92 -50.01 -82.50
C PHE A 59 -43.64 -49.20 -82.34
N HIS A 60 -42.67 -49.32 -83.26
CA HIS A 60 -41.46 -48.49 -83.26
C HIS A 60 -41.79 -47.02 -83.56
N LEU A 61 -42.68 -46.74 -84.52
CA LEU A 61 -43.12 -45.36 -84.80
C LEU A 61 -43.89 -44.73 -83.63
N VAL A 62 -44.76 -45.49 -82.94
CA VAL A 62 -45.47 -45.02 -81.74
C VAL A 62 -44.54 -44.92 -80.53
N SER A 63 -43.58 -45.84 -80.38
CA SER A 63 -42.57 -45.82 -79.33
C SER A 63 -41.63 -44.63 -79.49
N ASP A 64 -41.13 -44.34 -80.69
CA ASP A 64 -40.24 -43.20 -80.93
C ASP A 64 -40.99 -41.87 -80.79
N TYR A 65 -42.25 -41.79 -81.20
CA TYR A 65 -43.10 -40.61 -80.97
C TYR A 65 -43.44 -40.39 -79.49
N THR A 66 -43.70 -41.45 -78.73
CA THR A 66 -43.96 -41.34 -77.28
C THR A 66 -42.68 -41.10 -76.47
N ASN A 67 -41.53 -41.59 -76.91
CA ASN A 67 -40.25 -41.42 -76.22
C ASN A 67 -39.68 -40.01 -76.44
N THR A 68 -39.73 -39.46 -77.66
CA THR A 68 -39.30 -38.07 -77.94
C THR A 68 -40.16 -37.03 -77.22
N ASN A 69 -41.48 -37.26 -77.15
CA ASN A 69 -42.39 -36.37 -76.43
C ASN A 69 -42.26 -36.50 -74.90
N ARG A 70 -41.91 -37.69 -74.40
CA ARG A 70 -41.62 -37.93 -72.98
C ARG A 70 -40.32 -37.28 -72.53
N THR A 71 -39.26 -37.31 -73.35
CA THR A 71 -37.99 -36.64 -73.04
C THR A 71 -38.12 -35.12 -73.08
N ASP A 72 -38.91 -34.56 -74.02
CA ASP A 72 -39.13 -33.11 -74.09
C ASP A 72 -39.95 -32.59 -72.89
N VAL A 73 -40.99 -33.32 -72.47
CA VAL A 73 -41.76 -32.98 -71.26
C VAL A 73 -40.90 -33.10 -70.00
N GLN A 74 -40.08 -34.15 -69.87
CA GLN A 74 -39.17 -34.31 -68.74
C GLN A 74 -38.08 -33.23 -68.69
N ASP A 75 -37.54 -32.82 -69.84
CA ASP A 75 -36.56 -31.73 -69.90
C ASP A 75 -37.17 -30.37 -69.55
N ARG A 76 -38.42 -30.10 -69.96
CA ARG A 76 -39.12 -28.86 -69.54
C ARG A 76 -39.36 -28.84 -68.03
N ILE A 77 -39.71 -29.98 -67.42
CA ILE A 77 -39.87 -30.10 -65.96
C ILE A 77 -38.51 -29.87 -65.28
N ARG A 78 -37.44 -30.53 -65.75
CA ARG A 78 -36.08 -30.35 -65.20
C ARG A 78 -35.60 -28.91 -65.30
N ARG A 79 -35.80 -28.25 -66.44
CA ARG A 79 -35.45 -26.81 -66.61
C ARG A 79 -36.24 -25.91 -65.68
N ARG A 80 -37.52 -26.22 -65.41
CA ARG A 80 -38.33 -25.46 -64.44
C ARG A 80 -37.82 -25.66 -63.02
N GLU A 81 -37.54 -26.90 -62.62
CA GLU A 81 -36.96 -27.22 -61.32
C GLU A 81 -35.57 -26.59 -61.13
N ASP A 82 -34.74 -26.59 -62.17
CA ASP A 82 -33.42 -25.96 -62.16
C ASP A 82 -33.52 -24.44 -62.07
N MET A 83 -34.49 -23.83 -62.76
CA MET A 83 -34.77 -22.40 -62.64
C MET A 83 -35.27 -22.05 -61.23
N GLU A 84 -36.12 -22.88 -60.61
CA GLU A 84 -36.59 -22.68 -59.23
C GLU A 84 -35.46 -22.91 -58.20
N ARG A 85 -34.60 -23.92 -58.41
CA ARG A 85 -33.39 -24.13 -57.60
C ARG A 85 -32.45 -22.93 -57.72
N ALA A 86 -32.20 -22.44 -58.92
CA ALA A 86 -31.37 -21.25 -59.15
C ALA A 86 -31.93 -20.03 -58.42
N LYS A 87 -33.25 -19.77 -58.51
CA LYS A 87 -33.90 -18.68 -57.77
C LYS A 87 -33.81 -18.84 -56.25
N ARG A 88 -33.91 -20.07 -55.73
CA ARG A 88 -33.73 -20.34 -54.29
C ARG A 88 -32.28 -20.06 -53.86
N ILE A 89 -31.30 -20.53 -54.63
CA ILE A 89 -29.87 -20.29 -54.36
C ILE A 89 -29.57 -18.79 -54.40
N GLU A 90 -30.05 -18.08 -55.42
CA GLU A 90 -29.85 -16.64 -55.55
C GLU A 90 -30.50 -15.87 -54.38
N GLY A 91 -31.71 -16.26 -53.97
CA GLY A 91 -32.38 -15.68 -52.81
C GLY A 91 -31.65 -15.94 -51.49
N GLU A 92 -31.11 -17.15 -51.31
CA GLU A 92 -30.28 -17.48 -50.14
C GLU A 92 -28.94 -16.74 -50.15
N GLU A 93 -28.29 -16.61 -51.30
CA GLU A 93 -27.05 -15.88 -51.46
C GLU A 93 -27.26 -14.39 -51.16
N LEU A 94 -28.38 -13.80 -51.62
CA LEU A 94 -28.75 -12.43 -51.30
C LEU A 94 -28.98 -12.24 -49.80
N ARG A 95 -29.66 -13.19 -49.14
CA ARG A 95 -29.85 -13.18 -47.69
C ARG A 95 -28.53 -13.29 -46.93
N ARG A 96 -27.62 -14.17 -47.34
CA ARG A 96 -26.29 -14.31 -46.75
C ARG A 96 -25.45 -13.05 -46.93
N LYS A 97 -25.47 -12.45 -48.13
CA LYS A 97 -24.80 -11.18 -48.41
C LYS A 97 -25.35 -10.06 -47.51
N LEU A 98 -26.66 -9.95 -47.37
CA LEU A 98 -27.28 -8.94 -46.51
C LEU A 98 -26.93 -9.17 -45.02
N ALA A 99 -26.99 -10.41 -44.55
CA ALA A 99 -26.61 -10.76 -43.17
C ALA A 99 -25.14 -10.44 -42.89
N HIS A 100 -24.24 -10.78 -43.82
CA HIS A 100 -22.82 -10.47 -43.71
C HIS A 100 -22.56 -8.96 -43.71
N GLN A 101 -23.21 -8.21 -44.59
CA GLN A 101 -23.13 -6.73 -44.60
C GLN A 101 -23.63 -6.11 -43.29
N GLN A 102 -24.72 -6.64 -42.72
CA GLN A 102 -25.24 -6.18 -41.42
C GLN A 102 -24.28 -6.50 -40.28
N GLU A 103 -23.70 -7.70 -40.27
CA GLU A 103 -22.73 -8.10 -39.26
C GLU A 103 -21.45 -7.25 -39.34
N ASP A 104 -20.91 -7.05 -40.54
CA ASP A 104 -19.76 -6.18 -40.76
C ASP A 104 -20.02 -4.75 -40.32
N LYS A 105 -21.23 -4.23 -40.59
CA LYS A 105 -21.64 -2.90 -40.12
C LYS A 105 -21.68 -2.86 -38.58
N LYS A 106 -22.21 -3.89 -37.93
CA LYS A 106 -22.22 -4.00 -36.46
C LYS A 106 -20.80 -4.08 -35.89
N ARG A 107 -19.92 -4.89 -36.48
CA ARG A 107 -18.51 -5.01 -36.07
C ARG A 107 -17.76 -3.68 -36.21
N ARG A 108 -17.97 -2.95 -37.31
CA ARG A 108 -17.39 -1.61 -37.51
C ARG A 108 -17.86 -0.62 -36.44
N LEU A 109 -19.17 -0.57 -36.16
CA LEU A 109 -19.72 0.31 -35.14
C LEU A 109 -19.22 -0.04 -33.73
N ALA A 110 -19.16 -1.33 -33.39
CA ALA A 110 -18.63 -1.78 -32.10
C ALA A 110 -17.15 -1.41 -31.93
N TYR A 111 -16.35 -1.58 -32.98
CA TYR A 111 -14.94 -1.18 -32.98
C TYR A 111 -14.78 0.34 -32.81
N GLU A 112 -15.59 1.14 -33.51
CA GLU A 112 -15.56 2.60 -33.39
C GLU A 112 -15.96 3.08 -31.98
N GLU A 113 -16.96 2.44 -31.37
CA GLU A 113 -17.37 2.74 -29.99
C GLU A 113 -16.30 2.35 -28.98
N GLU A 114 -15.67 1.19 -29.15
CA GLU A 114 -14.56 0.75 -28.30
C GLU A 114 -13.35 1.68 -28.41
N ASP A 115 -12.99 2.11 -29.62
CA ASP A 115 -11.88 3.04 -29.83
C ASP A 115 -12.15 4.40 -29.17
N LYS A 116 -13.39 4.92 -29.30
CA LYS A 116 -13.82 6.14 -28.59
C LYS A 116 -13.70 5.99 -27.08
N ARG A 117 -14.14 4.86 -26.52
CA ARG A 117 -14.01 4.58 -25.08
C ARG A 117 -12.55 4.54 -24.63
N ARG A 118 -11.70 3.80 -25.36
CA ARG A 118 -10.26 3.71 -25.06
C ARG A 118 -9.57 5.07 -25.16
N LYS A 119 -9.96 5.92 -26.11
CA LYS A 119 -9.42 7.28 -26.22
C LYS A 119 -9.80 8.15 -25.01
N VAL A 120 -11.06 8.14 -24.61
CA VAL A 120 -11.53 8.89 -23.43
C VAL A 120 -10.86 8.39 -22.14
N GLU A 121 -10.67 7.08 -22.01
CA GLU A 121 -9.98 6.48 -20.86
C GLU A 121 -8.51 6.92 -20.78
N ARG A 122 -7.76 6.85 -21.90
CA ARG A 122 -6.37 7.36 -21.95
C ARG A 122 -6.28 8.83 -21.61
N GLU A 123 -7.17 9.67 -22.16
CA GLU A 123 -7.18 11.11 -21.83
C GLU A 123 -7.46 11.35 -20.34
N ARG A 124 -8.30 10.53 -19.71
CA ARG A 124 -8.59 10.61 -18.28
C ARG A 124 -7.40 10.18 -17.43
N GLU A 125 -6.73 9.10 -17.82
CA GLU A 125 -5.50 8.63 -17.17
C GLU A 125 -4.38 9.66 -17.28
N GLU A 126 -4.16 10.20 -18.49
CA GLU A 126 -3.15 11.23 -18.73
C GLU A 126 -3.42 12.49 -17.92
N ARG A 127 -4.67 12.96 -17.85
CA ARG A 127 -5.04 14.08 -16.96
C ARG A 127 -4.77 13.76 -15.49
N THR A 128 -5.00 12.52 -15.07
CA THR A 128 -4.76 12.09 -13.67
C THR A 128 -3.27 12.02 -13.36
N ILE A 129 -2.47 11.49 -14.28
CA ILE A 129 -1.01 11.46 -14.18
C ILE A 129 -0.47 12.88 -14.14
N GLN A 130 -0.93 13.76 -15.04
CA GLN A 130 -0.51 15.14 -15.08
C GLN A 130 -0.86 15.91 -13.80
N ALA A 131 -2.07 15.70 -13.26
CA ALA A 131 -2.48 16.29 -11.99
C ALA A 131 -1.59 15.81 -10.82
N ARG A 132 -1.20 14.53 -10.82
CA ARG A 132 -0.27 13.98 -9.82
C ARG A 132 1.13 14.58 -9.95
N LEU A 133 1.65 14.71 -11.16
CA LEU A 133 2.96 15.32 -11.41
C LEU A 133 3.01 16.77 -10.91
N VAL A 134 1.97 17.56 -11.20
CA VAL A 134 1.85 18.93 -10.70
C VAL A 134 1.78 18.98 -9.17
N ALA A 135 1.03 18.06 -8.55
CA ALA A 135 0.93 18.00 -7.09
C ALA A 135 2.27 17.61 -6.42
N VAL A 136 3.03 16.69 -7.03
CA VAL A 136 4.37 16.29 -6.56
C VAL A 136 5.34 17.46 -6.69
N ALA A 137 5.39 18.11 -7.85
CA ALA A 137 6.26 19.28 -8.07
C ALA A 137 6.01 20.39 -7.03
N ARG A 138 4.73 20.71 -6.75
CA ARG A 138 4.37 21.70 -5.71
C ARG A 138 4.84 21.29 -4.31
N ARG A 139 4.82 19.99 -4.00
CA ARG A 139 5.30 19.50 -2.71
C ARG A 139 6.81 19.59 -2.62
N GLU A 140 7.52 19.25 -3.69
CA GLU A 140 8.97 19.39 -3.79
C GLU A 140 9.38 20.86 -3.63
N ASP A 141 8.73 21.78 -4.34
CA ASP A 141 8.96 23.22 -4.20
C ASP A 141 8.77 23.70 -2.75
N ALA A 142 7.73 23.20 -2.06
CA ALA A 142 7.47 23.54 -0.67
C ALA A 142 8.50 22.94 0.30
N VAL A 143 9.08 21.78 -0.03
CA VAL A 143 10.17 21.18 0.76
C VAL A 143 11.45 21.99 0.57
N TRP A 144 11.84 22.27 -0.67
CA TRP A 144 13.00 23.13 -0.98
C TRP A 144 12.89 24.50 -0.33
N ALA A 145 11.73 25.15 -0.41
CA ALA A 145 11.51 26.45 0.25
C ALA A 145 11.66 26.39 1.78
N LYS A 146 11.31 25.26 2.41
CA LYS A 146 11.51 25.05 3.84
C LYS A 146 12.97 24.79 4.18
N GLU A 147 13.66 23.98 3.39
CA GLU A 147 15.09 23.70 3.57
C GLU A 147 15.91 24.98 3.42
N ASP A 148 15.64 25.77 2.38
CA ASP A 148 16.26 27.09 2.19
C ASP A 148 15.99 28.03 3.36
N ALA A 149 14.76 28.03 3.90
CA ALA A 149 14.41 28.82 5.07
C ALA A 149 15.17 28.37 6.34
N ILE A 150 15.38 27.06 6.53
CA ILE A 150 16.16 26.50 7.64
C ILE A 150 17.64 26.89 7.51
N LEU A 151 18.23 26.70 6.33
CA LEU A 151 19.64 27.05 6.09
C LEU A 151 19.88 28.54 6.26
N ALA A 152 18.95 29.38 5.79
CA ALA A 152 19.02 30.82 5.99
C ALA A 152 18.88 31.19 7.48
N ASP A 153 18.04 30.49 8.26
CA ASP A 153 17.94 30.68 9.72
C ASP A 153 19.23 30.31 10.43
N GLU A 154 19.83 29.17 10.08
CA GLU A 154 21.08 28.72 10.66
C GLU A 154 22.23 29.71 10.36
N GLU A 155 22.34 30.16 9.11
CA GLU A 155 23.34 31.15 8.70
C GLU A 155 23.13 32.50 9.41
N ARG A 156 21.88 32.95 9.58
CA ARG A 156 21.58 34.15 10.39
C ARG A 156 22.05 33.99 11.83
N ARG A 157 21.77 32.84 12.45
CA ARG A 157 22.20 32.53 13.83
C ARG A 157 23.72 32.49 13.96
N LYS A 158 24.42 31.90 12.99
CA LYS A 158 25.88 31.88 12.95
C LYS A 158 26.47 33.29 12.87
N ARG A 159 25.91 34.15 12.03
CA ARG A 159 26.36 35.56 11.90
C ARG A 159 26.06 36.41 13.12
N ALA A 160 24.98 36.09 13.84
CA ALA A 160 24.64 36.82 15.04
C ALA A 160 25.60 36.54 16.20
N GLU A 161 26.40 35.45 16.13
CA GLU A 161 27.36 35.09 17.19
C GLU A 161 26.70 35.15 18.57
N LEU A 162 25.60 34.41 18.71
CA LEU A 162 24.83 34.37 19.96
C LEU A 162 25.71 33.86 21.10
N VAL A 163 25.71 34.60 22.21
CA VAL A 163 26.49 34.27 23.40
C VAL A 163 25.59 34.34 24.62
N TRP A 164 25.66 33.32 25.45
CA TRP A 164 25.12 33.35 26.80
C TRP A 164 26.06 34.12 27.72
N TRP A 165 25.54 35.16 28.34
CA TRP A 165 26.26 36.04 29.24
C TRP A 165 25.82 35.85 30.68
N ASP A 166 26.78 35.96 31.60
CA ASP A 166 26.58 35.95 33.04
C ASP A 166 25.79 34.72 33.53
N LEU A 167 26.29 33.53 33.17
CA LEU A 167 25.73 32.27 33.66
C LEU A 167 25.77 32.23 35.19
N THR A 168 24.61 32.46 35.79
CA THR A 168 24.44 32.66 37.22
C THR A 168 23.59 31.55 37.81
N SER A 169 24.12 30.92 38.85
CA SER A 169 23.40 29.90 39.60
C SER A 169 22.48 30.56 40.63
N GLU A 170 21.26 30.06 40.80
CA GLU A 170 20.44 30.45 41.95
C GLU A 170 21.10 30.05 43.27
N LYS A 171 20.87 30.86 44.31
CA LYS A 171 21.43 30.60 45.64
C LYS A 171 20.84 29.33 46.28
N ARG A 172 19.59 29.01 45.92
CA ARG A 172 18.82 27.90 46.47
C ARG A 172 19.04 26.64 45.62
N CYS A 173 19.23 25.51 46.30
CA CYS A 173 19.15 24.20 45.68
C CYS A 173 17.69 23.77 45.50
N LEU A 174 17.40 23.15 44.35
CA LEU A 174 16.09 22.55 44.07
C LEU A 174 15.97 21.15 44.66
N GLY A 175 17.11 20.49 44.93
CA GLY A 175 17.22 19.16 45.51
C GLY A 175 18.67 18.68 45.49
N TYR A 176 18.87 17.40 45.82
CA TYR A 176 20.17 16.74 45.76
C TYR A 176 20.78 16.86 44.36
N GLU A 177 21.95 17.49 44.30
CA GLU A 177 22.69 17.79 43.07
C GLU A 177 21.89 18.58 42.02
N LYS A 178 20.82 19.26 42.43
CA LYS A 178 19.93 20.03 41.54
C LYS A 178 19.94 21.51 41.85
N ARG A 179 20.23 22.34 40.85
CA ARG A 179 20.23 23.81 40.95
C ARG A 179 19.73 24.45 39.66
N MET A 180 19.04 25.58 39.80
CA MET A 180 18.63 26.40 38.66
C MET A 180 19.74 27.37 38.27
N TYR A 181 19.97 27.50 36.97
CA TYR A 181 20.87 28.47 36.37
C TYR A 181 20.09 29.37 35.43
N HIS A 182 20.55 30.61 35.30
CA HIS A 182 20.06 31.51 34.29
C HIS A 182 21.21 32.29 33.64
N ALA A 183 20.99 32.75 32.41
CA ALA A 183 21.95 33.51 31.64
C ALA A 183 21.22 34.42 30.64
N GLU A 184 21.80 35.59 30.36
CA GLU A 184 21.29 36.52 29.36
C GLU A 184 21.74 36.12 27.95
N LEU A 185 20.84 36.11 26.99
CA LEU A 185 21.19 35.90 25.58
C LEU A 185 21.58 37.24 24.94
N LEU A 186 22.83 37.36 24.49
CA LEU A 186 23.33 38.53 23.79
C LEU A 186 23.31 38.35 22.26
N ASN A 187 23.44 39.48 21.56
CA ASN A 187 23.55 39.60 20.10
C ASN A 187 22.32 39.13 19.30
N VAL A 188 21.15 39.09 19.94
CA VAL A 188 19.90 38.90 19.21
C VAL A 188 19.59 40.16 18.38
N PRO A 189 19.42 40.07 17.05
CA PRO A 189 19.06 41.21 16.24
C PRO A 189 17.68 41.77 16.62
N ALA A 190 17.53 43.10 16.67
CA ALA A 190 16.30 43.75 17.15
C ALA A 190 15.03 43.43 16.33
N SER A 191 15.18 42.96 15.09
CA SER A 191 14.07 42.57 14.20
C SER A 191 13.63 41.12 14.38
N GLU A 192 14.36 40.32 15.15
CA GLU A 192 14.15 38.88 15.28
C GLU A 192 13.34 38.51 16.53
N ASP A 193 12.75 37.31 16.51
CA ASP A 193 12.08 36.73 17.67
C ASP A 193 13.11 36.23 18.69
N ALA A 194 13.42 37.08 19.67
CA ALA A 194 14.38 36.78 20.72
C ALA A 194 14.03 35.52 21.53
N HIS A 195 12.73 35.30 21.78
CA HIS A 195 12.27 34.12 22.52
C HIS A 195 12.52 32.84 21.71
N GLY A 196 12.15 32.83 20.42
CA GLY A 196 12.39 31.69 19.53
C GLY A 196 13.88 31.40 19.33
N TRP A 197 14.74 32.42 19.38
CA TRP A 197 16.18 32.24 19.32
C TRP A 197 16.75 31.67 20.61
N CYS A 198 16.28 32.13 21.76
CA CYS A 198 16.62 31.62 23.09
C CYS A 198 16.32 30.13 23.23
N MET A 199 15.12 29.68 22.85
CA MET A 199 14.71 28.26 22.91
C MET A 199 15.45 27.32 21.95
N LYS A 200 16.31 27.83 21.08
CA LYS A 200 17.09 27.05 20.10
C LYS A 200 18.60 27.11 20.35
N THR A 201 19.05 27.91 21.32
CA THR A 201 20.48 28.17 21.54
C THR A 201 20.99 27.28 22.67
N SER A 202 22.02 26.49 22.37
CA SER A 202 22.62 25.57 23.33
C SER A 202 23.59 26.27 24.27
N ILE A 203 23.88 25.65 25.42
CA ILE A 203 24.89 26.10 26.39
C ILE A 203 25.59 24.90 27.03
N ASP A 204 26.86 25.07 27.39
CA ASP A 204 27.59 24.08 28.18
C ASP A 204 27.63 24.53 29.65
N ILE A 205 27.06 23.71 30.55
CA ILE A 205 27.08 23.94 32.00
C ILE A 205 27.74 22.74 32.67
N HIS A 206 28.83 22.97 33.38
CA HIS A 206 29.65 21.94 34.05
C HIS A 206 30.08 20.77 33.16
N GLY A 207 30.37 21.06 31.89
CA GLY A 207 30.80 20.06 30.90
C GLY A 207 29.65 19.23 30.29
N ILE A 208 28.39 19.60 30.56
CA ILE A 208 27.20 19.01 29.93
C ILE A 208 26.60 20.05 28.98
N THR A 209 26.39 19.65 27.74
CA THR A 209 25.71 20.46 26.73
C THR A 209 24.20 20.33 26.88
N TYR A 210 23.54 21.46 27.06
CA TYR A 210 22.09 21.59 27.02
C TYR A 210 21.70 22.19 25.67
N ASP A 211 20.90 21.47 24.88
CA ASP A 211 20.50 21.91 23.53
C ASP A 211 19.66 23.19 23.56
N HIS A 212 18.91 23.40 24.65
CA HIS A 212 18.09 24.58 24.87
C HIS A 212 17.79 24.79 26.37
N PRO A 213 17.42 26.01 26.79
CA PRO A 213 16.82 26.25 28.10
C PRO A 213 15.46 25.58 28.28
N GLU A 214 15.07 25.33 29.52
CA GLU A 214 13.72 24.86 29.88
C GLU A 214 12.68 25.96 29.70
N LEU A 215 13.10 27.21 29.94
CA LEU A 215 12.27 28.41 29.84
C LEU A 215 13.10 29.61 29.38
N CYS A 216 12.49 30.46 28.57
CA CYS A 216 13.02 31.77 28.20
C CYS A 216 12.08 32.88 28.69
N THR A 217 12.55 33.74 29.59
CA THR A 217 11.82 34.92 30.08
C THR A 217 12.29 36.18 29.36
N SER A 218 11.42 37.19 29.30
CA SER A 218 11.77 38.53 28.84
C SER A 218 11.64 39.50 30.00
N GLU A 219 12.73 40.12 30.38
CA GLU A 219 12.82 40.97 31.57
C GLU A 219 13.25 42.38 31.18
N LEU A 220 12.59 43.39 31.74
CA LEU A 220 12.96 44.79 31.52
C LEU A 220 13.99 45.19 32.57
N ILE A 221 15.26 45.24 32.17
CA ILE A 221 16.38 45.59 33.05
C ILE A 221 17.06 46.82 32.45
N ASP A 222 17.18 47.89 33.25
CA ASP A 222 17.76 49.18 32.84
C ASP A 222 17.11 49.80 31.59
N GLY A 223 15.81 49.54 31.40
CA GLY A 223 15.03 50.06 30.26
C GLY A 223 15.23 49.29 28.94
N ALA A 224 16.04 48.24 28.93
CA ALA A 224 16.19 47.32 27.82
C ALA A 224 15.47 45.99 28.11
N VAL A 225 14.81 45.43 27.09
CA VAL A 225 14.23 44.08 27.17
C VAL A 225 15.37 43.07 26.97
N LYS A 226 15.64 42.28 28.00
CA LYS A 226 16.63 41.21 27.98
C LYS A 226 15.94 39.85 27.87
N THR A 227 16.54 38.93 27.14
CA THR A 227 16.06 37.55 27.07
C THR A 227 16.92 36.67 27.95
N ILE A 228 16.30 36.05 28.96
CA ILE A 228 16.99 35.23 29.96
C ILE A 228 16.58 33.77 29.75
N GLY A 229 17.57 32.89 29.54
CA GLY A 229 17.37 31.45 29.53
C GLY A 229 17.48 30.87 30.95
N HIS A 230 16.72 29.82 31.23
CA HIS A 230 16.72 29.11 32.53
C HIS A 230 16.94 27.61 32.33
N TRP A 231 17.79 27.00 33.15
CA TRP A 231 18.14 25.58 33.10
C TRP A 231 18.10 24.95 34.50
N THR A 232 17.58 23.73 34.61
CA THR A 232 17.76 22.90 35.81
C THR A 232 18.96 21.97 35.62
N VAL A 233 20.06 22.31 36.27
CA VAL A 233 21.26 21.47 36.28
C VAL A 233 21.10 20.42 37.37
N SER A 234 21.27 19.14 37.01
CA SER A 234 20.96 17.99 37.87
C SER A 234 22.16 17.10 38.19
N SER A 235 23.38 17.57 37.88
CA SER A 235 24.61 16.85 38.21
C SER A 235 25.76 17.84 38.40
N ASN A 236 26.82 17.38 39.08
CA ASN A 236 28.01 18.18 39.36
C ASN A 236 27.72 19.49 40.12
N GLU A 237 26.71 19.50 40.99
CA GLU A 237 26.37 20.60 41.90
C GLU A 237 26.85 20.29 43.33
N PRO A 238 28.15 20.48 43.65
CA PRO A 238 28.73 20.05 44.93
C PRO A 238 28.10 20.79 46.13
N THR A 239 27.65 22.02 45.94
CA THR A 239 26.99 22.83 46.96
C THR A 239 25.56 22.35 47.26
N CYS A 240 24.92 21.65 46.32
CA CYS A 240 23.61 21.01 46.49
C CYS A 240 23.72 19.53 46.85
N LYS A 241 24.91 19.06 47.22
CA LYS A 241 25.14 17.68 47.61
C LYS A 241 25.01 17.52 49.12
N THR A 242 23.81 17.19 49.57
CA THR A 242 23.54 16.78 50.95
C THR A 242 23.96 15.34 51.20
N TRP A 243 24.14 14.94 52.45
CA TRP A 243 24.45 13.55 52.80
C TRP A 243 23.84 13.16 54.14
N TRP A 244 23.69 11.85 54.33
CA TRP A 244 23.21 11.26 55.57
C TRP A 244 24.38 10.99 56.51
N GLY A 245 24.19 11.29 57.80
CA GLY A 245 25.09 10.81 58.86
C GLY A 245 24.81 9.34 59.21
N ASP A 246 25.20 8.94 60.42
CA ASP A 246 25.05 7.55 60.86
C ASP A 246 23.59 7.08 60.86
N HIS A 247 23.33 5.96 60.18
CA HIS A 247 22.04 5.28 60.19
C HIS A 247 21.83 4.55 61.52
N LYS A 248 20.90 5.04 62.33
CA LYS A 248 20.56 4.47 63.63
C LYS A 248 19.31 3.60 63.51
N LYS A 249 19.48 2.32 63.80
CA LYS A 249 18.36 1.38 64.00
C LYS A 249 17.49 1.88 65.16
N LYS A 250 16.19 2.01 64.93
CA LYS A 250 15.16 2.35 65.93
C LYS A 250 14.31 1.12 66.25
N ASP A 251 13.15 1.38 66.84
CA ASP A 251 12.15 0.38 67.20
C ASP A 251 11.56 -0.31 65.95
N CYS A 252 11.03 -1.50 66.16
CA CYS A 252 10.29 -2.24 65.15
C CYS A 252 8.97 -1.53 64.81
N PHE A 253 8.59 -1.55 63.53
CA PHE A 253 7.39 -0.89 63.02
C PHE A 253 6.49 -1.93 62.36
N GLY A 254 5.80 -2.73 63.18
CA GLY A 254 5.06 -3.91 62.75
C GLY A 254 5.95 -5.16 62.62
N ALA A 255 5.37 -6.26 62.17
CA ALA A 255 6.07 -7.52 61.98
C ALA A 255 7.10 -7.41 60.85
N HIS A 256 8.33 -7.89 61.08
CA HIS A 256 9.43 -7.94 60.10
C HIS A 256 9.83 -6.60 59.49
N LYS A 257 9.54 -5.47 60.17
CA LYS A 257 9.90 -4.13 59.69
C LYS A 257 10.60 -3.33 60.76
N ARG A 258 11.68 -2.66 60.38
CA ARG A 258 12.49 -1.84 61.26
C ARG A 258 12.59 -0.42 60.76
N ARG A 259 12.35 0.54 61.64
CA ARG A 259 12.65 1.95 61.35
C ARG A 259 14.15 2.22 61.51
N VAL A 260 14.75 2.85 60.52
CA VAL A 260 16.13 3.35 60.52
C VAL A 260 16.07 4.86 60.32
N GLU A 261 16.81 5.62 61.12
CA GLU A 261 16.84 7.09 61.04
C GLU A 261 18.26 7.58 60.80
N ALA A 262 18.43 8.61 59.97
CA ALA A 262 19.70 9.31 59.79
C ALA A 262 19.47 10.82 59.70
N LYS A 263 20.44 11.60 60.21
CA LYS A 263 20.41 13.06 60.13
C LYS A 263 20.98 13.53 58.80
N LEU A 264 20.32 14.49 58.16
CA LEU A 264 20.78 15.15 56.94
C LEU A 264 21.82 16.23 57.27
N PHE A 265 22.87 16.31 56.47
CA PHE A 265 23.94 17.31 56.57
C PHE A 265 24.11 18.08 55.26
N ASN A 266 24.75 19.25 55.36
CA ASN A 266 25.04 20.18 54.25
C ASN A 266 23.81 20.81 53.58
N HIS A 267 22.69 20.85 54.30
CA HIS A 267 21.55 21.68 53.94
C HIS A 267 21.91 23.16 54.17
N GLN A 268 21.66 24.03 53.18
CA GLN A 268 22.04 25.45 53.25
C GLN A 268 20.86 26.32 53.71
N GLU A 269 20.76 26.54 55.02
CA GLU A 269 19.79 27.51 55.58
C GLU A 269 20.22 28.97 55.30
N PRO A 270 19.29 29.91 55.07
CA PRO A 270 17.83 29.75 54.96
C PRO A 270 17.34 29.52 53.52
N TRP A 271 18.24 29.25 52.57
CA TRP A 271 17.93 29.26 51.14
C TRP A 271 17.26 27.98 50.68
N ASP A 272 17.76 26.83 51.12
CA ASP A 272 17.32 25.52 50.67
C ASP A 272 16.01 25.10 51.35
N ASN A 273 15.10 24.51 50.56
CA ASN A 273 13.95 23.86 51.14
C ASN A 273 14.38 22.53 51.76
N TRP A 274 14.31 22.44 53.09
CA TRP A 274 14.73 21.26 53.83
C TRP A 274 14.04 19.97 53.39
N ALA A 275 12.75 20.05 53.00
CA ALA A 275 11.96 18.88 52.61
C ALA A 275 12.40 18.38 51.23
N GLU A 276 12.60 19.28 50.27
CA GLU A 276 13.13 18.94 48.94
C GLU A 276 14.50 18.28 49.04
N MET A 277 15.41 18.86 49.82
CA MET A 277 16.73 18.27 50.04
C MET A 277 16.62 16.89 50.71
N CYS A 278 15.78 16.76 51.73
CA CYS A 278 15.60 15.49 52.43
C CYS A 278 15.05 14.38 51.53
N PHE A 279 13.99 14.64 50.76
CA PHE A 279 13.35 13.66 49.88
C PHE A 279 14.12 13.40 48.57
N SER A 280 15.14 14.18 48.25
CA SER A 280 15.96 13.93 47.05
C SER A 280 17.34 13.37 47.37
N THR A 281 17.76 13.35 48.64
CA THR A 281 19.09 12.85 49.00
C THR A 281 19.11 11.32 49.03
N PRO A 282 19.86 10.66 48.13
CA PRO A 282 19.97 9.22 48.13
C PRO A 282 20.74 8.72 49.34
N SER A 283 20.51 7.47 49.72
CA SER A 283 21.12 6.81 50.87
C SER A 283 21.53 5.40 50.47
N GLU A 284 22.65 4.92 50.99
CA GLU A 284 23.08 3.55 50.80
C GLU A 284 23.48 2.96 52.14
N PHE A 285 22.74 1.94 52.59
CA PHE A 285 23.01 1.22 53.83
C PHE A 285 22.40 -0.18 53.75
N ALA A 286 22.89 -1.11 54.58
CA ALA A 286 22.44 -2.50 54.58
C ALA A 286 22.49 -3.17 53.19
N TRP A 287 23.49 -2.79 52.36
CA TRP A 287 23.66 -3.27 50.98
C TRP A 287 22.48 -2.94 50.04
N GLN A 288 21.66 -1.95 50.41
CA GLN A 288 20.54 -1.47 49.61
C GLN A 288 20.73 0.02 49.32
N LYS A 289 20.36 0.41 48.10
CA LYS A 289 20.32 1.80 47.66
C LYS A 289 18.88 2.30 47.76
N PHE A 290 18.72 3.46 48.38
CA PHE A 290 17.45 4.17 48.51
C PHE A 290 17.57 5.50 47.79
N ASP A 291 16.65 5.79 46.88
CA ASP A 291 16.63 7.08 46.18
C ASP A 291 16.20 8.22 47.11
N HIS A 292 15.40 7.90 48.14
CA HIS A 292 14.93 8.84 49.16
C HIS A 292 14.54 8.11 50.46
N PRO A 293 14.38 8.84 51.59
CA PRO A 293 13.71 8.34 52.78
C PRO A 293 12.21 8.17 52.58
N ASP A 294 11.57 7.30 53.37
CA ASP A 294 10.11 7.13 53.40
C ASP A 294 9.44 8.33 54.07
N THR A 295 10.09 8.89 55.10
CA THR A 295 9.63 10.11 55.77
C THR A 295 10.76 11.07 56.08
N CYS A 296 10.43 12.36 56.09
CA CYS A 296 11.33 13.46 56.41
C CYS A 296 10.73 14.34 57.49
N GLU A 297 11.51 14.62 58.54
CA GLU A 297 11.10 15.46 59.66
C GLU A 297 12.13 16.55 59.91
N ASN A 298 11.69 17.81 60.01
CA ASN A 298 12.53 18.90 60.51
C ASN A 298 12.32 19.06 62.02
N LYS A 299 13.31 18.64 62.80
CA LYS A 299 13.30 18.69 64.28
C LYS A 299 13.89 20.01 64.83
N GLY A 300 13.96 21.06 64.00
CA GLY A 300 14.50 22.36 64.39
C GLY A 300 15.97 22.27 64.78
N ARG A 301 16.29 22.45 66.07
CA ARG A 301 17.68 22.41 66.57
C ARG A 301 18.37 21.06 66.35
N ASP A 302 17.59 19.98 66.31
CA ASP A 302 18.13 18.63 66.08
C ASP A 302 18.40 18.37 64.58
N GLY A 303 18.02 19.31 63.70
CA GLY A 303 18.19 19.25 62.26
C GLY A 303 17.13 18.41 61.56
N ILE A 304 17.43 18.03 60.32
CA ILE A 304 16.53 17.28 59.45
C ILE A 304 16.84 15.79 59.57
N VAL A 305 15.81 14.96 59.74
CA VAL A 305 15.94 13.51 59.90
C VAL A 305 15.14 12.81 58.80
N GLY A 306 15.81 11.94 58.07
CA GLY A 306 15.18 10.98 57.15
C GLY A 306 14.95 9.65 57.87
N SER A 307 13.83 9.00 57.59
CA SER A 307 13.52 7.66 58.11
C SER A 307 13.22 6.69 56.97
N TRP A 308 13.67 5.44 57.14
CA TRP A 308 13.39 4.31 56.24
C TRP A 308 12.77 3.17 57.03
N PHE A 309 11.79 2.48 56.44
CA PHE A 309 11.15 1.29 57.00
C PHE A 309 11.59 0.06 56.22
N ILE A 310 12.71 -0.52 56.65
CA ILE A 310 13.32 -1.66 55.96
C ILE A 310 12.74 -2.97 56.47
N GLU A 311 12.66 -3.96 55.58
CA GLU A 311 12.34 -5.33 55.95
C GLU A 311 13.54 -5.97 56.67
N VAL A 312 13.27 -6.69 57.75
CA VAL A 312 14.26 -7.39 58.56
C VAL A 312 13.75 -8.77 58.95
N ASP A 313 14.67 -9.68 59.30
CA ASP A 313 14.33 -11.02 59.76
C ASP A 313 13.44 -10.99 61.01
N GLU A 314 12.63 -12.04 61.20
CA GLU A 314 11.78 -12.26 62.37
C GLU A 314 12.56 -12.18 63.70
N SER A 315 13.83 -12.59 63.70
CA SER A 315 14.69 -12.49 64.87
C SER A 315 15.08 -11.05 65.23
N GLU A 316 15.08 -10.12 64.26
CA GLU A 316 15.32 -8.70 64.53
C GLU A 316 14.03 -7.98 64.95
N CYS A 317 12.93 -8.24 64.24
CA CYS A 317 11.61 -7.70 64.54
C CYS A 317 10.54 -8.79 64.40
N PRO A 318 10.06 -9.35 65.52
CA PRO A 318 9.03 -10.38 65.53
C PRO A 318 7.63 -9.85 65.18
#